data_AF-A0AAW8JJ37-F1
#
_entry.id   AF-A0AAW8JJ37-F1
#
_cell.length_a   1.000
_cell.length_b   1.000
_cell.length_c   1.000
_cell.angle_alpha   90.00
_cell.angle_beta   90.00
_cell.angle_gamma   90.00
#
_symmetry.space_group_name_H-M   'P 1'
#
loop_
_entity.id
_entity.type
_entity.pdbx_description
1 polymer ?
#
loop_
_entity_poly.entity_id
_entity_poly.type
_entity_poly.pdbx_seq_one_letter_code
_entity_poly.pdbx_strand_id
1 'polypeptide(L)' 'MSKDFKSETYIVDESLVDTLQWLTQHQDCFDSLHFDVLKQELLVRHANGEDVIKKGQYLNASYGILITSL' A
#
# COMPACT_ATOMS: atom_id res chain seq x y z
N MET A 1 -11.61 1.19 16.19
CA MET A 1 -12.31 1.63 14.97
C MET A 1 -11.89 0.68 13.87
N SER A 2 -12.83 -0.03 13.25
CA SER A 2 -12.53 -0.96 12.16
C SER A 2 -12.00 -0.16 10.97
N LYS A 3 -10.76 -0.43 10.54
CA LYS A 3 -10.24 0.13 9.28
C LYS A 3 -11.00 -0.55 8.13
N ASP A 4 -11.54 0.24 7.21
CA ASP A 4 -12.23 -0.29 6.04
C ASP A 4 -11.22 -0.73 4.99
N PHE A 5 -10.83 -2.01 5.04
CA PHE A 5 -9.83 -2.58 4.12
C PHE A 5 -10.33 -2.72 2.67
N LYS A 6 -11.62 -2.49 2.42
CA LYS A 6 -12.23 -2.45 1.09
C LYS A 6 -12.38 -1.03 0.54
N SER A 7 -12.04 -0.01 1.33
CA SER A 7 -12.07 1.35 0.82
C SER A 7 -10.97 1.50 -0.22
N GLU A 8 -11.26 2.23 -1.29
CA GLU A 8 -10.27 2.53 -2.34
C GLU A 8 -9.12 3.41 -1.84
N THR A 9 -9.21 3.91 -0.60
CA THR A 9 -8.20 4.77 0.00
C THR A 9 -7.80 4.30 1.38
N TYR A 10 -6.51 4.43 1.69
CA TYR A 10 -5.95 3.96 2.94
C TYR A 10 -4.78 4.82 3.39
N ILE A 11 -4.74 5.17 4.67
CA ILE A 11 -3.63 5.90 5.27
C ILE A 11 -2.70 4.87 5.93
N VAL A 12 -1.44 4.87 5.52
CA VAL A 12 -0.42 3.99 6.09
C VAL A 12 -0.18 4.39 7.54
N ASP A 13 -0.54 3.47 8.42
CA ASP A 13 -0.34 3.60 9.85
C ASP A 13 0.93 2.86 10.29
N GLU A 14 1.25 2.91 11.58
CA GLU A 14 2.42 2.21 12.17
C GLU A 14 2.30 0.67 12.07
N SER A 15 1.07 0.17 11.89
CA SER A 15 0.80 -1.24 11.67
C SER A 15 1.02 -1.65 10.21
N LEU A 16 2.15 -2.31 9.94
CA LEU A 16 2.43 -2.92 8.64
C LEU A 16 1.38 -3.97 8.27
N VAL A 17 0.85 -4.70 9.26
CA VAL A 17 -0.17 -5.75 9.06
C VAL A 17 -1.42 -5.18 8.43
N ASP A 18 -1.91 -4.03 8.93
CA ASP A 18 -3.08 -3.37 8.36
C ASP A 18 -2.83 -2.93 6.91
N THR A 19 -1.62 -2.44 6.63
CA THR A 19 -1.23 -1.97 5.29
C THR A 19 -1.16 -3.13 4.30
N LEU A 20 -0.56 -4.26 4.70
CA LEU A 20 -0.54 -5.49 3.90
C LEU A 20 -1.93 -6.07 3.72
N GLN A 21 -2.79 -6.01 4.75
CA GLN A 21 -4.17 -6.46 4.66
C GLN A 21 -4.96 -5.62 3.65
N TRP A 22 -4.78 -4.29 3.63
CA TRP A 22 -5.39 -3.43 2.62
C TRP A 22 -4.88 -3.75 1.21
N LEU A 23 -3.56 -3.89 1.04
CA LEU A 23 -2.94 -4.23 -0.25
C LEU A 23 -3.45 -5.58 -0.78
N THR A 24 -3.54 -6.60 0.07
CA THR A 24 -4.06 -7.92 -0.34
C THR A 24 -5.54 -7.90 -0.75
N GLN A 25 -6.33 -6.88 -0.37
CA GLN A 25 -7.69 -6.68 -0.89
C GLN A 25 -7.72 -5.93 -2.23
N HIS A 26 -6.62 -5.29 -2.62
CA HIS A 26 -6.48 -4.46 -3.83
C HIS A 26 -5.33 -4.98 -4.72
N GLN A 27 -5.27 -6.30 -4.90
CA GLN A 27 -4.25 -6.97 -5.75
C GLN A 27 -4.32 -6.54 -7.21
N ASP A 28 -5.44 -5.97 -7.64
CA ASP A 28 -5.66 -5.46 -8.99
C ASP A 28 -4.87 -4.18 -9.29
N CYS A 29 -4.32 -3.50 -8.26
CA CYS A 29 -3.66 -2.20 -8.40
C CYS A 29 -2.12 -2.26 -8.40
N PHE A 30 -1.53 -3.45 -8.21
CA PHE A 30 -0.08 -3.65 -8.19
C PHE A 30 0.30 -5.03 -8.72
N ASP A 31 1.52 -5.15 -9.23
CA ASP A 31 2.07 -6.38 -9.81
C ASP A 31 2.81 -7.23 -8.77
N SER A 32 3.56 -6.61 -7.85
CA SER A 32 4.32 -7.34 -6.83
C SER A 32 4.63 -6.51 -5.59
N LEU A 33 4.88 -7.21 -4.48
CA LEU A 33 5.27 -6.63 -3.20
C LEU A 33 6.66 -7.14 -2.83
N HIS A 34 7.52 -6.24 -2.34
CA HIS A 34 8.84 -6.57 -1.83
C HIS A 34 9.03 -5.93 -0.46
N PHE A 35 9.32 -6.73 0.56
CA PHE A 35 9.57 -6.22 1.91
C PHE A 35 11.05 -6.34 2.25
N ASP A 36 11.71 -5.19 2.45
CA ASP A 36 13.08 -5.12 2.93
C ASP A 36 13.07 -5.17 4.46
N VAL A 37 13.43 -6.34 5.02
CA VAL A 37 13.45 -6.58 6.47
C VAL A 37 14.51 -5.74 7.18
N LEU A 38 15.63 -5.40 6.50
CA LEU A 38 16.73 -4.65 7.10
C LEU A 38 16.36 -3.18 7.24
N LYS A 39 15.66 -2.62 6.24
CA LYS A 39 15.19 -1.23 6.26
C LYS A 39 13.80 -1.05 6.86
N GLN A 40 13.07 -2.15 7.06
CA GLN A 40 11.65 -2.15 7.40
C GLN A 40 10.81 -1.36 6.39
N GLU A 41 11.17 -1.45 5.11
CA GLU A 41 10.50 -0.74 4.01
C GLU A 41 9.71 -1.72 3.15
N LEU A 42 8.45 -1.39 2.87
CA LEU A 42 7.60 -2.13 1.95
C LEU A 42 7.61 -1.42 0.60
N LEU A 43 8.11 -2.10 -0.43
CA LEU A 43 8.11 -1.63 -1.80
C LEU A 43 6.97 -2.32 -2.57
N VAL A 44 6.22 -1.53 -3.32
CA VAL A 44 5.12 -1.99 -4.15
C VAL A 44 5.43 -1.65 -5.59
N ARG A 45 5.39 -2.65 -6.47
CA ARG A 45 5.57 -2.48 -7.91
C ARG A 45 4.22 -2.49 -8.59
N HIS A 46 3.93 -1.49 -9.40
CA HIS A 46 2.69 -1.31 -10.15
C HIS A 46 3.02 -0.77 -11.56
N ALA A 47 2.00 -0.57 -12.40
CA ALA A 47 2.20 -0.14 -13.79
C ALA A 47 3.01 1.17 -13.96
N ASN A 48 3.01 2.07 -12.97
CA ASN A 48 3.77 3.34 -13.02
C ASN A 48 5.22 3.21 -12.51
N GLY A 49 5.63 2.04 -12.01
CA GLY A 49 6.96 1.83 -11.45
C GLY A 49 6.92 1.18 -10.07
N GLU A 50 7.80 1.64 -9.19
CA GLU A 50 7.98 1.08 -7.86
C GLU A 50 7.91 2.20 -6.83
N ASP A 51 7.10 1.97 -5.79
CA ASP A 51 6.87 2.94 -4.73
C ASP A 51 7.16 2.34 -3.36
N VAL A 52 7.80 3.13 -2.49
CA VAL A 52 8.11 2.71 -1.12
C VAL A 52 7.04 3.25 -0.19
N ILE A 53 6.30 2.32 0.41
CA ILE A 53 5.22 2.59 1.35
C ILE A 53 5.80 2.98 2.70
N LYS A 54 5.48 4.20 3.14
CA LYS A 54 5.94 4.79 4.40
C LYS A 54 4.78 5.22 5.27
N LYS A 55 4.96 5.15 6.58
CA LYS A 55 3.97 5.66 7.54
C LYS A 55 3.60 7.11 7.23
N GLY A 56 2.31 7.41 7.24
CA GLY A 56 1.74 8.71 6.91
C GLY A 56 1.44 8.90 5.41
N GLN A 57 1.90 8.01 4.53
CA GLN A 57 1.51 8.08 3.13
C GLN A 57 0.04 7.72 2.95
N TYR A 58 -0.55 8.35 1.94
CA TYR A 58 -1.89 8.05 1.47
C TYR A 58 -1.82 7.11 0.28
N LEU A 59 -2.48 5.96 0.39
CA LEU A 59 -2.65 4.98 -0.68
C LEU A 59 -4.02 5.17 -1.32
N ASN A 60 -4.06 5.18 -2.64
CA ASN A 60 -5.30 5.22 -3.41
C ASN A 60 -5.27 4.16 -4.53
N ALA A 61 -6.34 3.38 -4.63
CA ALA A 61 -6.57 2.29 -5.58
C ALA A 61 -7.69 2.61 -6.60
N SER A 62 -8.29 3.80 -6.58
CA SER A 62 -9.47 4.16 -7.40
C SER A 62 -9.26 4.09 -8.90
N TYR A 63 -8.01 4.10 -9.37
CA TYR A 63 -7.68 4.12 -10.81
C TYR A 63 -7.08 2.80 -11.32
N GLY A 64 -7.12 1.72 -10.53
CA GLY A 64 -6.44 0.47 -10.89
C GLY A 64 -4.90 0.58 -10.84
N ILE A 65 -4.38 1.68 -10.28
CA ILE A 65 -2.96 1.92 -10.07
C ILE A 65 -2.83 2.43 -8.65
N LEU A 66 -1.87 1.88 -7.90
CA LEU A 66 -1.54 2.40 -6.59
C LEU A 66 -0.93 3.79 -6.71
N ILE A 67 -1.58 4.79 -6.11
CA ILE A 67 -1.04 6.14 -5.97
C ILE A 67 -0.60 6.31 -4.52
N THR A 68 0.67 6.68 -4.34
CA THR A 68 1.25 7.09 -3.06
C THR A 68 1.40 8.62 -3.06
N SER A 69 0.89 9.26 -2.03
CA SER A 69 1.13 10.70 -1.78
C SER A 69 1.65 10.92 -0.38
N LEU A 70 2.57 11.88 -0.26
CA LEU A 70 3.12 12.42 1.00
C LEU A 70 2.23 13.52 1.58
#